data_AF-A0A2V8W325-F1
#
_entry.id   AF-A0A2V8W325-F1
#
_cell.length_a   1.000
_cell.length_b   1.000
_cell.length_c   1.000
_cell.angle_alpha   90.00
_cell.angle_beta   90.00
_cell.angle_gamma   90.00
#
_symmetry.space_group_name_H-M   'P 1'
#
loop_
_entity.id
_entity.type
_entity.pdbx_description
1 polymer ?
#
loop_
_entity_poly.entity_id
_entity_poly.type
_entity_poly.pdbx_seq_one_letter_code
_entity_poly.pdbx_strand_id
1 'polypeptide(L)'
;MSFRKGSLRHVLAGKVFVVSMLTLAAAAVYLAILKHQTPNVVGGLLTFYLITTAWLTARRRDGETSRFDWVALLIPLAIGIFNWVYGLKVLRGGANSVDGVPVGMMLFMGSICLLAAAGDVRMLVGGGVLGAKRIARHLWRMCFGLFIAAGSFFLGPSNRPLRLLSEVGLGKHLSPAIFGTTLYLILTILPLILLIFWLVRVRWANASKRYLVPGD
;
A
#
# COMPACT_ATOMS: atom_id res chain seq x y z
N MET A 1 -0.55 -14.57 18.89
CA MET A 1 -0.21 -13.13 18.75
C MET A 1 0.95 -12.84 19.69
N SER A 2 2.12 -12.45 19.18
CA SER A 2 3.36 -12.32 19.98
C SER A 2 3.34 -11.15 20.99
N PHE A 3 2.51 -10.11 20.78
CA PHE A 3 2.31 -9.01 21.73
C PHE A 3 0.84 -8.59 21.86
N ARG A 4 0.47 -8.07 23.02
CA ARG A 4 -0.87 -7.48 23.26
C ARG A 4 -1.04 -6.23 22.37
N LYS A 5 -2.16 -6.14 21.65
CA LYS A 5 -2.50 -4.98 20.81
C LYS A 5 -2.53 -3.71 21.68
N GLY A 6 -1.84 -2.66 21.26
CA GLY A 6 -1.70 -1.40 22.00
C GLY A 6 -0.60 -1.38 23.07
N SER A 7 0.11 -2.50 23.32
CA SER A 7 1.29 -2.48 24.20
C SER A 7 2.45 -1.65 23.61
N LEU A 8 3.38 -1.21 24.46
CA LEU A 8 4.58 -0.47 24.04
C LEU A 8 5.36 -1.19 22.93
N ARG A 9 5.52 -2.51 23.05
CA ARG A 9 6.21 -3.34 22.03
C ARG A 9 5.45 -3.39 20.71
N HIS A 10 4.13 -3.45 20.75
CA HIS A 10 3.30 -3.38 19.53
C HIS A 10 3.44 -2.02 18.84
N VAL A 11 3.40 -0.93 19.61
CA VAL A 11 3.57 0.43 19.07
C VAL A 11 4.97 0.62 18.48
N LEU A 12 6.00 0.11 19.15
CA LEU A 12 7.38 0.18 18.68
C LEU A 12 7.57 -0.60 17.36
N ALA A 13 7.06 -1.83 17.28
CA ALA A 13 7.11 -2.61 16.04
C ALA A 13 6.40 -1.89 14.89
N GLY A 14 5.24 -1.26 15.17
CA GLY A 14 4.54 -0.43 14.19
C GLY A 14 5.36 0.78 13.71
N LYS A 15 6.05 1.47 14.63
CA LYS A 15 6.96 2.59 14.27
C LYS A 15 8.08 2.13 13.35
N VAL A 16 8.76 1.03 13.71
CA VAL A 16 9.86 0.47 12.91
C VAL A 16 9.35 0.08 11.53
N PHE A 17 8.22 -0.63 11.44
CA PHE A 17 7.62 -1.01 10.17
C PHE A 17 7.35 0.21 9.27
N VAL A 18 6.75 1.28 9.81
CA VAL A 18 6.46 2.48 9.03
C VAL A 18 7.74 3.18 8.57
N VAL A 19 8.73 3.35 9.45
CA VAL A 19 10.01 3.96 9.06
C VAL A 19 10.67 3.15 7.95
N SER A 20 10.74 1.83 8.08
CA SER A 20 11.30 0.94 7.05
C SER A 20 10.54 1.01 5.72
N MET A 21 9.21 1.08 5.76
CA MET A 21 8.40 1.20 4.54
C MET A 21 8.60 2.55 3.84
N LEU A 22 8.73 3.63 4.60
CA LEU A 22 8.97 4.97 4.04
C LEU A 22 10.38 5.10 3.45
N THR A 23 11.40 4.56 4.12
CA THR A 23 12.76 4.54 3.57
C THR A 23 12.85 3.66 2.33
N LEU A 24 12.21 2.48 2.34
CA LEU A 24 12.11 1.61 1.18
C LEU A 24 11.44 2.33 -0.01
N ALA A 25 10.30 2.98 0.22
CA ALA A 25 9.59 3.69 -0.83
C ALA A 25 10.39 4.87 -1.39
N ALA A 26 11.06 5.64 -0.53
CA ALA A 26 11.95 6.73 -0.96
C ALA A 26 13.14 6.22 -1.79
N ALA A 27 13.79 5.14 -1.34
CA ALA A 27 14.88 4.50 -2.08
C ALA A 27 14.41 3.95 -3.44
N ALA A 28 13.21 3.36 -3.48
CA ALA A 28 12.61 2.86 -4.71
C ALA A 28 12.36 4.00 -5.73
N VAL A 29 11.81 5.13 -5.28
CA VAL A 29 11.62 6.33 -6.12
C VAL A 29 12.96 6.84 -6.64
N TYR A 30 13.95 7.00 -5.75
CA TYR A 30 15.28 7.47 -6.11
C TYR A 30 15.94 6.59 -7.18
N LEU A 31 15.97 5.27 -6.96
CA LEU A 31 16.55 4.32 -7.92
C LEU A 31 15.76 4.26 -9.22
N ALA A 32 14.43 4.40 -9.17
CA ALA A 32 13.59 4.40 -10.36
C ALA A 32 13.84 5.64 -11.24
N ILE A 33 14.09 6.80 -10.64
CA ILE A 33 14.49 8.01 -11.36
C ILE A 33 15.84 7.79 -12.04
N LEU A 34 16.85 7.30 -11.30
CA LEU A 34 18.20 7.05 -11.85
C LEU A 34 18.20 6.02 -12.99
N LYS A 35 17.30 5.05 -12.95
CA LYS A 35 17.18 3.99 -13.96
C LYS A 35 16.14 4.28 -15.04
N HIS A 36 15.55 5.48 -15.06
CA HIS A 36 14.47 5.87 -15.97
C HIS A 36 13.28 4.89 -16.01
N GLN A 37 12.93 4.30 -14.86
CA GLN A 37 11.83 3.35 -14.71
C GLN A 37 10.57 4.04 -14.20
N THR A 38 9.90 4.79 -15.08
CA THR A 38 8.70 5.58 -14.74
C THR A 38 7.64 4.81 -13.95
N PRO A 39 7.28 3.55 -14.30
CA PRO A 39 6.29 2.80 -13.53
C PRO A 39 6.69 2.55 -12.07
N ASN A 40 7.98 2.38 -11.79
CA ASN A 40 8.50 2.17 -10.45
C ASN A 40 8.49 3.47 -9.61
N VAL A 41 8.66 4.63 -10.26
CA VAL A 41 8.49 5.94 -9.61
C VAL A 41 7.07 6.07 -9.08
N VAL A 42 6.08 5.75 -9.91
CA VAL A 42 4.66 5.80 -9.55
C VAL A 42 4.35 4.86 -8.38
N GLY A 43 4.79 3.60 -8.46
CA GLY A 43 4.59 2.62 -7.38
C GLY A 43 5.23 3.05 -6.06
N GLY A 44 6.44 3.62 -6.11
CA GLY A 44 7.14 4.13 -4.94
C GLY A 44 6.44 5.33 -4.30
N LEU A 45 6.05 6.33 -5.10
CA LEU A 45 5.32 7.51 -4.62
C LEU A 45 3.97 7.13 -4.00
N LEU A 46 3.21 6.24 -4.65
CA LEU A 46 1.94 5.77 -4.11
C LEU A 46 2.14 5.01 -2.78
N THR A 47 3.16 4.16 -2.69
CA THR A 47 3.48 3.45 -1.45
C THR A 47 3.82 4.43 -0.33
N PHE A 48 4.69 5.40 -0.61
CA PHE A 48 5.06 6.44 0.35
C PHE A 48 3.83 7.20 0.85
N TYR A 49 2.96 7.60 -0.08
CA TYR A 49 1.71 8.28 0.21
C TYR A 49 0.77 7.44 1.10
N LEU A 50 0.52 6.17 0.73
CA LEU A 50 -0.37 5.29 1.47
C LEU A 50 0.13 5.07 2.90
N ILE A 51 1.42 4.78 3.07
CA ILE A 51 2.01 4.50 4.38
C ILE A 51 2.02 5.76 5.25
N THR A 52 2.38 6.91 4.70
CA THR A 52 2.38 8.20 5.43
C THR A 52 0.97 8.55 5.89
N THR A 53 -0.01 8.50 4.99
CA THR A 53 -1.40 8.87 5.32
C THR A 53 -2.07 7.84 6.23
N ALA A 54 -1.67 6.56 6.17
CA ALA A 54 -2.10 5.53 7.12
C ALA A 54 -1.54 5.76 8.52
N TRP A 55 -0.26 6.17 8.61
CA TRP A 55 0.40 6.50 9.87
C TRP A 55 -0.24 7.70 10.55
N LEU A 56 -0.54 8.76 9.79
CA LEU A 56 -1.25 9.93 10.30
C LEU A 56 -2.64 9.57 10.84
N THR A 57 -3.37 8.69 10.15
CA THR A 57 -4.68 8.19 10.63
C THR A 57 -4.60 7.37 11.91
N ALA A 58 -3.49 6.65 12.14
CA ALA A 58 -3.29 5.92 13.38
C ALA A 58 -2.94 6.85 14.56
N ARG A 59 -2.23 7.96 14.29
CA ARG A 59 -1.76 8.91 15.32
C ARG A 59 -2.79 9.96 15.73
N ARG A 60 -3.60 10.45 14.79
CA ARG A 60 -4.56 11.53 15.05
C ARG A 60 -5.77 11.05 15.85
N ARG A 61 -6.38 11.97 16.59
CA ARG A 61 -7.65 11.69 17.26
C ARG A 61 -8.78 11.59 16.24
N ASP A 62 -9.86 10.96 16.67
CA ASP A 62 -11.08 10.83 15.90
C ASP A 62 -11.60 12.22 15.48
N GLY A 63 -11.86 12.41 14.17
CA GLY A 63 -12.39 13.67 13.64
C GLY A 63 -11.36 14.77 13.37
N GLU A 64 -10.06 14.47 13.44
CA GLU A 64 -9.03 15.47 13.11
C GLU A 64 -8.65 15.44 11.62
N THR A 65 -8.80 16.59 10.96
CA THR A 65 -8.23 16.85 9.62
C THR A 65 -7.19 17.96 9.70
N SER A 66 -6.25 17.98 8.77
CA SER A 66 -5.18 18.99 8.70
C SER A 66 -5.07 19.56 7.29
N ARG A 67 -4.56 20.79 7.16
CA ARG A 67 -4.18 21.38 5.86
C ARG A 67 -3.22 20.48 5.07
N PHE A 68 -2.39 19.70 5.77
CA PHE A 68 -1.52 18.71 5.14
C PHE A 68 -2.31 17.66 4.33
N ASP A 69 -3.52 17.28 4.77
CA ASP A 69 -4.31 16.26 4.08
C ASP A 69 -4.82 16.75 2.73
N TRP A 70 -5.14 18.04 2.62
CA TRP A 70 -5.51 18.67 1.36
C TRP A 70 -4.36 18.68 0.36
N VAL A 71 -3.14 18.95 0.82
CA VAL A 71 -1.94 18.87 -0.02
C VAL A 71 -1.64 17.42 -0.40
N ALA A 72 -1.72 16.50 0.56
CA ALA A 72 -1.48 15.08 0.33
C ALA A 72 -2.45 14.48 -0.68
N LEU A 73 -3.72 14.94 -0.72
CA LEU A 73 -4.73 14.53 -1.70
C LEU A 73 -4.31 14.78 -3.15
N LEU A 74 -3.48 15.80 -3.42
CA LEU A 74 -3.02 16.10 -4.77
C LEU A 74 -2.14 14.99 -5.35
N ILE A 75 -1.41 14.27 -4.51
CA ILE A 75 -0.50 13.20 -4.91
C ILE A 75 -1.24 12.05 -5.62
N PRO A 76 -2.21 11.34 -4.99
CA PRO A 76 -2.92 10.26 -5.65
C PRO A 76 -3.82 10.77 -6.78
N LEU A 77 -4.30 12.02 -6.76
CA LEU A 77 -5.06 12.57 -7.88
C LEU A 77 -4.17 12.72 -9.11
N ALA A 78 -3.01 13.38 -8.98
CA ALA A 78 -2.07 13.58 -10.07
C ALA A 78 -1.57 12.23 -10.62
N ILE A 79 -1.14 11.32 -9.75
CA ILE A 79 -0.65 9.99 -10.14
C ILE A 79 -1.76 9.15 -10.78
N GLY A 80 -2.98 9.22 -10.24
CA GLY A 80 -4.13 8.49 -10.76
C GLY A 80 -4.53 8.93 -12.16
N ILE A 81 -4.68 10.25 -12.35
CA ILE A 81 -4.99 10.85 -13.65
C ILE A 81 -3.88 10.56 -14.66
N PHE A 82 -2.62 10.74 -14.26
CA PHE A 82 -1.47 10.45 -15.12
C PHE A 82 -1.47 9.01 -15.64
N ASN A 83 -1.64 8.02 -14.75
CA ASN A 83 -1.69 6.61 -15.16
C ASN A 83 -2.85 6.30 -16.12
N TRP A 84 -4.02 6.89 -15.87
CA TRP A 84 -5.17 6.70 -16.74
C TRP A 84 -4.97 7.31 -18.12
N VAL A 85 -4.55 8.58 -18.18
CA VAL A 85 -4.29 9.29 -19.44
C VAL A 85 -3.18 8.60 -20.22
N TYR A 86 -2.09 8.24 -19.55
CA TYR A 86 -0.95 7.56 -20.17
C TYR A 86 -1.32 6.15 -20.64
N GLY A 87 -1.99 5.35 -19.80
CA GLY A 87 -2.44 4.01 -20.17
C GLY A 87 -3.41 4.02 -21.36
N LEU A 88 -4.38 4.94 -21.38
CA LEU A 88 -5.27 5.10 -22.53
C LEU A 88 -4.53 5.52 -23.80
N LYS A 89 -3.51 6.38 -23.69
CA LYS A 89 -2.66 6.75 -24.82
C LYS A 89 -1.92 5.54 -25.40
N VAL A 90 -1.36 4.68 -24.54
CA VAL A 90 -0.64 3.46 -24.95
C VAL A 90 -1.60 2.48 -25.63
N LEU A 91 -2.77 2.23 -25.04
CA LEU A 91 -3.79 1.36 -25.63
C LEU A 91 -4.26 1.86 -27.00
N ARG A 92 -4.52 3.16 -27.13
CA ARG A 92 -4.93 3.76 -28.41
C ARG A 92 -3.82 3.73 -29.45
N GLY A 93 -2.55 3.70 -29.03
CA GLY A 93 -1.40 3.51 -29.90
C GLY A 93 -1.18 2.06 -30.35
N GLY A 94 -2.03 1.11 -29.94
CA GLY A 94 -1.93 -0.31 -30.31
C GLY A 94 -0.93 -1.11 -29.47
N ALA A 95 -0.33 -0.52 -28.45
CA ALA A 95 0.60 -1.20 -27.54
C ALA A 95 -0.12 -1.73 -26.29
N ASN A 96 0.34 -2.88 -25.79
CA ASN A 96 -0.22 -3.52 -24.59
C ASN A 96 0.67 -3.37 -23.35
N SER A 97 1.86 -2.77 -23.47
CA SER A 97 2.80 -2.51 -22.39
C SER A 97 3.74 -1.33 -22.70
N VAL A 98 4.34 -0.76 -21.65
CA VAL A 98 5.45 0.21 -21.72
C VAL A 98 6.48 -0.16 -20.68
N ASP A 99 7.76 -0.16 -21.05
CA ASP A 99 8.89 -0.48 -20.16
C ASP A 99 8.71 -1.81 -19.40
N GLY A 100 8.09 -2.79 -20.05
CA GLY A 100 7.79 -4.10 -19.47
C GLY A 100 6.59 -4.13 -18.50
N VAL A 101 5.89 -3.01 -18.32
CA VAL A 101 4.67 -2.93 -17.50
C VAL A 101 3.43 -3.00 -18.37
N PRO A 102 2.55 -4.01 -18.19
CA PRO A 102 1.29 -4.10 -18.93
C PRO A 102 0.40 -2.89 -18.68
N VAL A 103 -0.31 -2.41 -19.71
CA VAL A 103 -1.21 -1.25 -19.56
C VAL A 103 -2.31 -1.52 -18.55
N GLY A 104 -2.81 -2.76 -18.47
CA GLY A 104 -3.77 -3.16 -17.45
C GLY A 104 -3.29 -2.87 -16.03
N MET A 105 -1.99 -3.00 -15.75
CA MET A 105 -1.41 -2.67 -14.46
C MET A 105 -1.36 -1.16 -14.21
N MET A 106 -1.12 -0.36 -15.24
CA MET A 106 -1.18 1.12 -15.15
C MET A 106 -2.59 1.59 -14.82
N LEU A 107 -3.61 1.10 -15.54
CA LEU A 107 -5.01 1.44 -15.30
C LEU A 107 -5.48 0.97 -13.93
N PHE A 108 -5.07 -0.23 -13.53
CA PHE A 108 -5.33 -0.76 -12.19
C PHE A 108 -4.73 0.15 -11.11
N MET A 109 -3.44 0.48 -11.22
CA MET A 109 -2.78 1.34 -10.23
C MET A 109 -3.36 2.75 -10.21
N GLY A 110 -3.70 3.30 -11.38
CA GLY A 110 -4.39 4.58 -11.51
C GLY A 110 -5.75 4.57 -10.80
N SER A 111 -6.52 3.50 -10.96
CA SER A 111 -7.81 3.33 -10.27
C SER A 111 -7.67 3.28 -8.76
N ILE A 112 -6.64 2.58 -8.25
CA ILE A 112 -6.32 2.54 -6.83
C ILE A 112 -5.96 3.93 -6.30
N CYS A 113 -5.18 4.71 -7.05
CA CYS A 113 -4.86 6.09 -6.68
C CYS A 113 -6.13 6.94 -6.58
N LEU A 114 -6.99 6.89 -7.61
CA LEU A 114 -8.26 7.63 -7.61
C LEU A 114 -9.19 7.17 -6.48
N LEU A 115 -9.21 5.89 -6.13
CA LEU A 115 -9.97 5.37 -5.01
C LEU A 115 -9.42 5.88 -3.67
N ALA A 116 -8.10 5.98 -3.52
CA ALA A 116 -7.47 6.59 -2.36
C ALA A 116 -7.80 8.09 -2.25
N ALA A 117 -7.79 8.80 -3.38
CA ALA A 117 -8.17 10.21 -3.46
C ALA A 117 -9.65 10.44 -3.11
N ALA A 118 -10.56 9.65 -3.69
CA ALA A 118 -11.99 9.72 -3.39
C ALA A 118 -12.27 9.44 -1.90
N GLY A 119 -11.55 8.47 -1.31
CA GLY A 119 -11.61 8.21 0.13
C GLY A 119 -11.17 9.40 0.98
N ASP A 120 -10.22 10.19 0.51
CA ASP A 120 -9.73 11.38 1.22
C ASP A 120 -10.58 12.61 1.03
N VAL A 121 -11.14 12.82 -0.16
CA VAL A 121 -12.18 13.82 -0.36
C VAL A 121 -13.35 13.56 0.60
N ARG A 122 -13.81 12.30 0.69
CA ARG A 122 -14.90 11.93 1.61
C ARG A 122 -14.54 12.19 3.07
N MET A 123 -13.30 11.91 3.47
CA MET A 123 -12.82 12.22 4.81
C MET A 123 -12.79 13.72 5.07
N LEU A 124 -12.26 14.51 4.14
CA LEU A 124 -12.07 15.95 4.30
C LEU A 124 -13.41 16.70 4.32
N VAL A 125 -14.31 16.37 3.41
CA VAL A 125 -15.68 16.92 3.37
C VAL A 125 -16.48 16.52 4.62
N GLY A 126 -16.24 15.30 5.13
CA GLY A 126 -16.89 14.80 6.34
C GLY A 126 -16.31 15.29 7.66
N GLY A 127 -15.31 16.18 7.65
CA GLY A 127 -14.65 16.66 8.87
C GLY A 127 -13.81 15.60 9.60
N GLY A 128 -13.38 14.54 8.91
CA GLY A 128 -12.54 13.48 9.44
C GLY A 128 -13.14 12.07 9.36
N VAL A 129 -12.48 11.11 10.01
CA VAL A 129 -12.96 9.72 10.12
C VAL A 129 -12.98 9.30 11.58
N LEU A 130 -14.05 8.58 11.95
CA LEU A 130 -14.32 8.14 13.32
C LEU A 130 -14.33 6.61 13.43
N GLY A 131 -13.80 6.09 14.54
CA GLY A 131 -13.95 4.69 14.97
C GLY A 131 -13.62 3.64 13.89
N ALA A 132 -14.62 2.83 13.53
CA ALA A 132 -14.48 1.74 12.56
C ALA A 132 -13.93 2.19 11.18
N LYS A 133 -14.37 3.36 10.70
CA LYS A 133 -13.94 3.91 9.41
C LYS A 133 -12.46 4.31 9.45
N ARG A 134 -11.98 4.81 10.61
CA ARG A 134 -10.56 5.11 10.85
C ARG A 134 -9.70 3.85 10.76
N ILE A 135 -10.14 2.77 11.41
CA ILE A 135 -9.43 1.48 11.37
C ILE A 135 -9.41 0.93 9.94
N ALA A 136 -10.53 0.94 9.23
CA ALA A 136 -10.60 0.50 7.84
C ALA A 136 -9.68 1.34 6.93
N ARG A 137 -9.67 2.68 7.11
CA ARG A 137 -8.80 3.62 6.40
C ARG A 137 -7.32 3.29 6.61
N HIS A 138 -6.91 3.07 7.86
CA HIS A 138 -5.54 2.71 8.21
C HIS A 138 -5.15 1.34 7.63
N LEU A 139 -5.99 0.33 7.84
CA LEU A 139 -5.73 -1.04 7.45
C LEU A 139 -5.57 -1.18 5.93
N TRP A 140 -6.50 -0.62 5.14
CA TRP A 140 -6.44 -0.74 3.68
C TRP A 140 -5.17 -0.10 3.12
N ARG A 141 -4.81 1.10 3.61
CA ARG A 141 -3.60 1.77 3.14
C ARG A 141 -2.32 1.04 3.54
N MET A 142 -2.26 0.49 4.75
CA MET A 142 -1.09 -0.29 5.20
C MET A 142 -0.95 -1.59 4.40
N CYS A 143 -2.02 -2.39 4.30
CA CYS A 143 -1.98 -3.66 3.58
C CYS A 143 -1.73 -3.46 2.08
N PHE A 144 -2.34 -2.43 1.48
CA PHE A 144 -2.13 -2.15 0.06
C PHE A 144 -0.72 -1.59 -0.22
N GLY A 145 -0.19 -0.72 0.65
CA GLY A 145 1.21 -0.29 0.56
C GLY A 145 2.18 -1.47 0.69
N LEU A 146 1.91 -2.41 1.60
CA LEU A 146 2.68 -3.63 1.74
C LEU A 146 2.56 -4.55 0.52
N PHE A 147 1.37 -4.66 -0.09
CA PHE A 147 1.16 -5.37 -1.35
C PHE A 147 2.02 -4.80 -2.49
N ILE A 148 2.05 -3.47 -2.66
CA ILE A 148 2.88 -2.82 -3.69
C ILE A 148 4.37 -3.10 -3.43
N ALA A 149 4.83 -2.96 -2.19
CA ALA A 149 6.21 -3.22 -1.81
C ALA A 149 6.59 -4.70 -2.05
N ALA A 150 5.73 -5.64 -1.63
CA ALA A 150 5.94 -7.07 -1.83
C ALA A 150 5.97 -7.43 -3.32
N GLY A 151 5.00 -6.96 -4.11
CA GLY A 151 4.98 -7.20 -5.56
C GLY A 151 6.21 -6.62 -6.25
N SER A 152 6.66 -5.43 -5.85
CA SER A 152 7.88 -4.83 -6.37
C SER A 152 9.14 -5.64 -6.00
N PHE A 153 9.19 -6.22 -4.80
CA PHE A 153 10.34 -6.99 -4.34
C PHE A 153 10.37 -8.41 -4.91
N PHE A 154 9.27 -9.14 -4.85
CA PHE A 154 9.18 -10.56 -5.21
C PHE A 154 8.91 -10.80 -6.70
N LEU A 155 8.03 -10.00 -7.31
CA LEU A 155 7.66 -10.15 -8.73
C LEU A 155 8.40 -9.16 -9.65
N GLY A 156 9.23 -8.30 -9.06
CA GLY A 156 10.09 -7.41 -9.83
C GLY A 156 11.08 -8.18 -10.71
N PRO A 157 11.56 -7.60 -11.82
CA PRO A 157 12.58 -8.22 -12.65
C PRO A 157 13.81 -8.61 -11.83
N SER A 158 14.53 -9.64 -12.25
CA SER A 158 15.84 -10.08 -11.74
C SER A 158 15.89 -10.83 -10.39
N ASN A 159 14.78 -11.40 -9.89
CA ASN A 159 14.76 -12.23 -8.68
C ASN A 159 15.51 -11.59 -7.50
N ARG A 160 15.06 -10.39 -7.11
CA ARG A 160 15.69 -9.57 -6.04
C ARG A 160 15.91 -10.32 -4.72
N PRO A 161 15.02 -11.22 -4.25
CA PRO A 161 15.25 -11.95 -3.00
C PRO A 161 16.46 -12.88 -3.09
N LEU A 162 16.61 -13.60 -4.21
CA LEU A 162 17.77 -14.47 -4.45
C LEU A 162 19.06 -13.64 -4.51
N ARG A 163 19.06 -12.53 -5.26
CA ARG A 163 20.22 -11.63 -5.34
C ARG A 163 20.64 -11.11 -3.97
N LEU A 164 19.69 -10.58 -3.20
CA LEU A 164 19.97 -10.08 -1.85
C LEU A 164 20.60 -11.15 -0.96
N LEU A 165 20.04 -12.36 -0.97
CA LEU A 165 20.56 -13.45 -0.14
C LEU A 165 21.92 -13.97 -0.65
N SER A 166 22.14 -13.98 -1.96
CA SER A 166 23.44 -14.34 -2.56
C SER A 166 24.53 -13.33 -2.20
N GLU A 167 24.23 -12.03 -2.21
CA GLU A 167 25.17 -10.96 -1.80
C GLU A 167 25.58 -11.09 -0.32
N VAL A 168 24.66 -11.49 0.55
CA VAL A 168 24.94 -11.74 1.98
C VAL A 168 25.52 -13.15 2.22
N GLY A 169 25.80 -13.92 1.16
CA GLY A 169 26.39 -15.25 1.24
C GLY A 169 25.44 -16.37 1.68
N LEU A 170 24.17 -16.07 1.94
CA LEU A 170 23.14 -17.00 2.38
C LEU A 170 22.44 -17.74 1.22
N GLY A 171 22.44 -17.16 0.02
CA GLY A 171 21.71 -17.70 -1.14
C GLY A 171 22.11 -19.13 -1.52
N LYS A 172 23.40 -19.48 -1.34
CA LYS A 172 23.94 -20.82 -1.63
C LYS A 172 23.54 -21.90 -0.61
N HIS A 173 23.07 -21.51 0.57
CA HIS A 173 22.68 -22.41 1.65
C HIS A 173 21.17 -22.67 1.69
N LEU A 174 20.40 -22.00 0.84
CA LEU A 174 18.95 -22.05 0.84
C LEU A 174 18.45 -22.93 -0.31
N SER A 175 17.43 -23.73 -0.03
CA SER A 175 16.81 -24.59 -1.06
C SER A 175 16.25 -23.74 -2.20
N PRO A 176 16.42 -24.15 -3.48
CA PRO A 176 15.83 -23.49 -4.63
C PRO A 176 14.31 -23.32 -4.53
N ALA A 177 13.63 -24.19 -3.78
CA ALA A 177 12.19 -24.12 -3.56
C ALA A 177 11.72 -22.82 -2.89
N ILE A 178 12.59 -22.16 -2.12
CA ILE A 178 12.29 -20.89 -1.44
C ILE A 178 12.24 -19.72 -2.44
N PHE A 179 12.84 -19.90 -3.63
CA PHE A 179 12.88 -18.88 -4.67
C PHE A 179 11.87 -19.15 -5.80
N GLY A 180 10.88 -20.02 -5.54
CA GLY A 180 9.86 -20.37 -6.51
C GLY A 180 8.82 -19.27 -6.74
N THR A 181 8.39 -19.09 -7.99
CA THR A 181 7.38 -18.11 -8.41
C THR A 181 6.07 -18.24 -7.62
N THR A 182 5.66 -19.47 -7.31
CA THR A 182 4.44 -19.75 -6.52
C THR A 182 4.52 -19.13 -5.12
N LEU A 183 5.65 -19.29 -4.44
CA LEU A 183 5.84 -18.73 -3.10
C LEU A 183 5.86 -17.20 -3.15
N TYR A 184 6.55 -16.61 -4.13
CA TYR A 184 6.58 -15.16 -4.35
C TYR A 184 5.20 -14.57 -4.62
N LEU A 185 4.38 -15.27 -5.41
CA LEU A 185 3.01 -14.87 -5.68
C LEU A 185 2.16 -14.94 -4.40
N ILE A 186 2.29 -16.00 -3.60
CA ILE A 186 1.62 -16.11 -2.30
C ILE A 186 2.03 -14.95 -1.38
N LEU A 187 3.34 -14.70 -1.23
CA LEU A 187 3.86 -13.62 -0.37
C LEU A 187 3.42 -12.24 -0.85
N THR A 188 3.30 -12.06 -2.16
CA THR A 188 2.81 -10.82 -2.75
C THR A 188 1.33 -10.60 -2.47
N ILE A 189 0.48 -11.63 -2.63
CA ILE A 189 -0.98 -11.50 -2.53
C ILE A 189 -1.46 -11.57 -1.07
N LEU A 190 -0.69 -12.17 -0.16
CA LEU A 190 -1.04 -12.34 1.25
C LEU A 190 -1.54 -11.05 1.94
N PRO A 191 -0.92 -9.86 1.75
CA PRO A 191 -1.44 -8.62 2.33
C PRO A 191 -2.87 -8.27 1.87
N LEU A 192 -3.27 -8.63 0.65
CA LEU A 192 -4.63 -8.43 0.15
C LEU A 192 -5.63 -9.41 0.78
N ILE A 193 -5.23 -10.67 0.95
CA ILE A 193 -6.05 -11.67 1.66
C ILE A 193 -6.30 -11.20 3.10
N LEU A 194 -5.24 -10.77 3.79
CA LEU A 194 -5.33 -10.21 5.13
C LEU A 194 -6.19 -8.95 5.15
N LEU A 195 -6.05 -8.07 4.15
CA LEU A 195 -6.89 -6.88 4.04
C LEU A 195 -8.38 -7.22 4.01
N ILE A 196 -8.78 -8.14 3.12
CA ILE A 196 -10.18 -8.54 2.97
C ILE A 196 -10.70 -9.14 4.28
N PHE A 197 -9.96 -10.12 4.84
CA PHE A 197 -10.30 -10.75 6.11
C PHE A 197 -10.52 -9.73 7.23
N TRP A 198 -9.58 -8.80 7.40
CA TRP A 198 -9.66 -7.82 8.49
C TRP A 198 -10.71 -6.73 8.24
N LEU A 199 -10.95 -6.30 7.00
CA LEU A 199 -12.03 -5.37 6.69
C LEU A 199 -13.40 -5.99 7.00
N VAL A 200 -13.61 -7.23 6.59
CA VAL A 200 -14.83 -8.00 6.86
C VAL A 200 -15.03 -8.15 8.37
N ARG A 201 -13.99 -8.60 9.10
CA ARG A 201 -14.02 -8.73 10.55
C ARG A 201 -14.32 -7.42 11.28
N VAL A 202 -13.69 -6.32 10.88
CA VAL A 202 -13.92 -5.00 11.51
C VAL A 202 -15.34 -4.53 11.25
N ARG A 203 -15.90 -4.77 10.06
CA ARG A 203 -17.29 -4.43 9.76
C ARG A 203 -18.27 -5.26 10.59
N TRP A 204 -18.08 -6.57 10.67
CA TRP A 204 -18.94 -7.44 11.47
C TRP A 204 -18.86 -7.17 12.97
N ALA A 205 -17.66 -7.01 13.54
CA ALA A 205 -17.53 -6.73 14.97
C ALA A 205 -18.23 -5.43 15.40
N ASN A 206 -18.29 -4.42 14.52
CA ASN A 206 -19.04 -3.20 14.78
C ASN A 206 -20.55 -3.36 14.57
N ALA A 207 -20.98 -4.19 13.61
CA ALA A 207 -22.38 -4.54 13.45
C ALA A 207 -22.90 -5.25 14.71
N SER A 208 -22.19 -6.26 15.22
CA SER A 208 -22.57 -6.99 16.43
C SER A 208 -22.68 -6.09 17.68
N LYS A 209 -21.78 -5.12 17.84
CA LYS A 209 -21.86 -4.15 18.95
C LYS A 209 -23.07 -3.22 18.85
N ARG A 210 -23.53 -2.91 17.63
CA ARG A 210 -24.69 -2.03 17.41
C ARG A 210 -26.03 -2.71 17.75
N TYR A 211 -26.07 -4.05 17.76
CA TYR A 211 -27.24 -4.83 18.17
C TYR A 211 -27.30 -5.13 19.67
N LEU A 212 -26.20 -4.91 20.41
CA LEU A 212 -26.11 -5.21 21.85
C LEU A 212 -26.31 -3.98 22.75
N VAL A 213 -26.54 -2.81 22.18
CA VAL A 213 -26.97 -1.61 22.91
C VAL A 213 -28.40 -1.32 22.46
N PRO A 214 -29.43 -1.77 23.20
CA PRO A 214 -30.79 -1.25 23.03
C PRO A 214 -30.73 0.26 23.25
N GLY A 215 -31.45 1.03 22.42
CA GLY A 215 -31.57 2.46 22.62
C GLY A 215 -32.20 2.76 23.97
N ASP A 216 -31.53 3.60 24.75
CA ASP A 216 -32.14 4.37 25.83
C ASP A 216 -32.82 5.62 25.25
#